data_AF-A0A398BVG3-F1
#
_entry.id   AF-A0A398BVG3-F1
#
_cell.length_a   1.000
_cell.length_b   1.000
_cell.length_c   1.000
_cell.angle_alpha   90.00
_cell.angle_beta   90.00
_cell.angle_gamma   90.00
#
_symmetry.space_group_name_H-M   'P 1'
#
loop_
_entity.id
_entity.type
_entity.pdbx_description
1 polymer ?
#
loop_
_entity_poly.entity_id
_entity_poly.type
_entity_poly.pdbx_seq_one_letter_code
_entity_poly.pdbx_strand_id
1 'polypeptide(L)'
;MGAKSFGVGRWLRAITRRCGRASWQRRGQGLALVSVPVKGVRMLKLWPVTKCGGPAGLLALMLALGQTPQALAEGAGAAVEQAVPAEIGALLQTLHIDGLIGVMQAEGLDYGMALREEMLPDKTPAAWMAVVGHIYDTGRMRREFETALARELSGAPEVIAAAQAFFGDARGQKILSLEIEARHALLDDKVEEAAQAAVARMEAEGAPRLEALHRFAEANDLIEMNVMGAMNASLAFYRGLNAGGAFGDAMSESDMLAEVWGQEAQVRTETEDWLWPYLSLAYQPLSDEELQAYQRFSETPEGQRLNAAMFAAFDGMFNRISGELGAAAARQMQGEDI
;
A
#
# COMPACT_ATOMS: atom_id res chain seq x y z
N MET A 1 -32.52 20.22 -35.36
CA MET A 1 -32.19 21.62 -35.01
C MET A 1 -32.64 21.88 -33.58
N GLY A 2 -31.71 22.20 -32.67
CA GLY A 2 -32.03 22.75 -31.34
C GLY A 2 -31.64 21.90 -30.13
N ALA A 3 -30.34 21.82 -29.84
CA ALA A 3 -29.82 21.43 -28.52
C ALA A 3 -30.22 22.47 -27.46
N LYS A 4 -30.54 22.03 -26.24
CA LYS A 4 -30.61 22.88 -25.05
C LYS A 4 -29.66 22.33 -23.98
N SER A 5 -28.56 23.05 -23.77
CA SER A 5 -27.68 22.88 -22.62
C SER A 5 -28.41 23.31 -21.34
N PHE A 6 -28.32 22.50 -20.28
CA PHE A 6 -28.71 22.92 -18.94
C PHE A 6 -27.43 23.05 -18.11
N GLY A 7 -27.03 24.31 -17.90
CA GLY A 7 -25.79 24.67 -17.21
C GLY A 7 -25.87 24.56 -15.69
N VAL A 8 -24.74 24.15 -15.12
CA VAL A 8 -24.35 23.89 -13.73
C VAL A 8 -24.42 25.12 -12.79
N GLY A 9 -24.99 26.25 -13.23
CA GLY A 9 -24.85 27.56 -12.57
C GLY A 9 -25.84 27.90 -11.44
N ARG A 10 -26.73 26.99 -10.98
CA ARG A 10 -27.83 27.36 -10.07
C ARG A 10 -27.75 26.79 -8.64
N TRP A 11 -26.73 25.99 -8.32
CA TRP A 11 -26.63 25.31 -7.01
C TRP A 11 -25.80 26.06 -5.93
N LEU A 12 -25.11 27.16 -6.28
CA LEU A 12 -24.12 27.82 -5.43
C LEU A 12 -24.65 28.92 -4.48
N ARG A 13 -25.97 29.04 -4.26
CA ARG A 13 -26.53 30.15 -3.43
C ARG A 13 -27.31 29.74 -2.16
N ALA A 14 -27.27 28.47 -1.74
CA ALA A 14 -28.06 28.01 -0.59
C ALA A 14 -27.26 27.63 0.68
N ILE A 15 -25.92 27.70 0.69
CA ILE A 15 -25.06 27.15 1.78
C ILE A 15 -24.31 28.25 2.56
N THR A 16 -24.97 29.36 2.93
CA THR A 16 -24.33 30.40 3.78
C THR A 16 -25.12 30.80 5.01
N ARG A 17 -26.13 30.02 5.44
CA ARG A 17 -26.86 30.32 6.68
C ARG A 17 -27.28 29.07 7.43
N ARG A 18 -26.36 28.46 8.19
CA ARG A 18 -26.63 27.84 9.51
C ARG A 18 -25.38 27.18 10.07
N CYS A 19 -25.27 27.24 11.39
CA CYS A 19 -24.24 26.65 12.27
C CYS A 19 -22.93 27.45 12.28
N GLY A 20 -22.59 28.25 13.29
CA GLY A 20 -22.97 28.21 14.70
C GLY A 20 -21.84 27.54 15.49
N ARG A 21 -21.14 28.37 16.27
CA ARG A 21 -19.97 28.10 17.13
C ARG A 21 -20.01 26.72 17.83
N ALA A 22 -18.88 26.01 17.79
CA ALA A 22 -18.40 25.21 18.92
C ALA A 22 -16.86 25.18 18.88
N SER A 23 -16.28 25.74 19.93
CA SER A 23 -14.85 25.82 20.23
C SER A 23 -14.41 24.59 21.01
N TRP A 24 -13.33 23.93 20.62
CA TRP A 24 -12.42 23.21 21.55
C TRP A 24 -10.99 23.25 21.01
N GLN A 25 -10.07 23.70 21.88
CA GLN A 25 -8.63 23.75 21.69
C GLN A 25 -7.96 22.45 22.18
N ARG A 26 -6.91 22.02 21.48
CA ARG A 26 -5.56 21.57 21.93
C ARG A 26 -5.09 20.24 21.32
N ARG A 27 -3.83 20.31 20.81
CA ARG A 27 -2.69 19.35 20.81
C ARG A 27 -3.03 17.89 20.45
N GLY A 28 -2.43 17.22 19.47
CA GLY A 28 -1.15 17.35 18.79
C GLY A 28 -0.60 15.92 18.61
N GLN A 29 0.09 15.64 17.49
CA GLN A 29 0.86 14.39 17.19
C GLN A 29 -0.07 13.16 16.96
N GLY A 30 -0.02 12.36 15.89
CA GLY A 30 0.92 12.15 14.80
C GLY A 30 1.62 10.79 14.92
N LEU A 31 1.60 9.98 13.85
CA LEU A 31 2.62 9.07 13.28
C LEU A 31 2.43 7.53 13.38
N ALA A 32 2.36 6.82 12.20
CA ALA A 32 2.65 5.38 11.87
C ALA A 32 2.17 4.88 10.46
N LEU A 33 2.82 3.90 9.78
CA LEU A 33 2.30 3.24 8.54
C LEU A 33 2.89 1.82 8.18
N VAL A 34 2.06 0.83 7.75
CA VAL A 34 2.04 0.02 6.47
C VAL A 34 0.58 -0.41 6.14
N SER A 35 0.13 -0.34 4.87
CA SER A 35 -1.19 -0.65 4.24
C SER A 35 -2.52 -0.72 5.03
N VAL A 36 -3.48 0.18 4.72
CA VAL A 36 -4.82 0.29 5.33
C VAL A 36 -5.94 0.39 4.31
N PRO A 37 -7.18 -0.01 4.67
CA PRO A 37 -8.39 0.32 3.94
C PRO A 37 -8.72 1.82 3.90
N VAL A 38 -8.64 2.41 2.71
CA VAL A 38 -9.30 3.69 2.43
C VAL A 38 -10.81 3.46 2.37
N LYS A 39 -11.56 4.11 3.26
CA LYS A 39 -13.00 4.31 3.05
C LYS A 39 -13.22 5.26 1.89
N GLY A 40 -13.87 4.73 0.86
CA GLY A 40 -14.31 5.34 -0.37
C GLY A 40 -14.47 6.86 -0.42
N VAL A 41 -14.08 7.36 -1.59
CA VAL A 41 -14.39 8.66 -2.18
C VAL A 41 -15.77 9.14 -1.73
N ARG A 42 -15.82 10.28 -1.02
CA ARG A 42 -17.08 10.99 -0.74
C ARG A 42 -17.63 11.60 -2.04
N MET A 43 -18.25 10.78 -2.88
CA MET A 43 -19.42 11.18 -3.64
C MET A 43 -20.61 10.35 -3.15
N LEU A 44 -21.73 11.01 -2.86
CA LEU A 44 -23.00 10.48 -2.33
C LEU A 44 -23.02 10.01 -0.86
N LYS A 45 -23.31 10.95 0.05
CA LYS A 45 -23.99 10.64 1.31
C LYS A 45 -25.51 10.65 1.11
N LEU A 46 -26.17 9.50 1.28
CA LEU A 46 -27.51 9.34 1.87
C LEU A 46 -27.85 7.84 2.05
N TRP A 47 -27.43 7.21 3.16
CA TRP A 47 -28.19 6.12 3.79
C TRP A 47 -27.83 5.98 5.30
N PRO A 48 -28.78 5.66 6.20
CA PRO A 48 -28.55 5.65 7.64
C PRO A 48 -27.90 4.36 8.14
N VAL A 49 -27.20 4.49 9.27
CA VAL A 49 -26.66 3.42 10.11
C VAL A 49 -27.72 2.36 10.42
N THR A 50 -27.48 1.11 10.01
CA THR A 50 -27.88 -0.11 10.73
C THR A 50 -27.23 -1.35 10.08
N LYS A 51 -26.38 -2.03 10.85
CA LYS A 51 -26.03 -3.47 10.78
C LYS A 51 -25.70 -4.08 9.41
N CYS A 52 -24.40 -4.25 9.14
CA CYS A 52 -23.74 -5.51 8.79
C CYS A 52 -22.26 -5.20 8.57
N GLY A 53 -21.38 -5.89 9.29
CA GLY A 53 -19.93 -5.87 9.05
C GLY A 53 -19.64 -6.58 7.73
N GLY A 54 -18.78 -5.96 6.93
CA GLY A 54 -18.23 -6.50 5.69
C GLY A 54 -16.77 -6.02 5.58
N PRO A 55 -15.91 -6.78 4.87
CA PRO A 55 -14.47 -6.57 4.88
C PRO A 55 -14.17 -5.33 4.03
N ALA A 56 -13.91 -4.21 4.68
CA ALA A 56 -13.47 -2.99 4.04
C ALA A 56 -12.00 -2.86 4.38
N GLY A 57 -11.13 -3.40 3.51
CA GLY A 57 -9.84 -3.87 4.00
C GLY A 57 -8.55 -3.43 3.31
N LEU A 58 -8.49 -2.91 2.08
CA LEU A 58 -7.21 -2.98 1.37
C LEU A 58 -6.99 -1.99 0.22
N LEU A 59 -6.56 -0.74 0.46
CA LEU A 59 -5.71 -0.10 -0.56
C LEU A 59 -4.92 1.04 0.03
N ALA A 60 -3.62 0.83 0.18
CA ALA A 60 -2.71 1.91 0.52
C ALA A 60 -1.43 1.65 -0.26
N LEU A 61 -1.39 2.27 -1.45
CA LEU A 61 -0.32 2.12 -2.45
C LEU A 61 0.41 3.41 -3.03
N MET A 62 1.77 3.49 -3.15
CA MET A 62 2.64 4.63 -3.57
C MET A 62 3.99 4.22 -4.22
N LEU A 63 4.96 5.16 -4.14
CA LEU A 63 6.04 5.66 -4.97
C LEU A 63 6.39 7.11 -4.60
N ALA A 64 7.46 7.64 -5.15
CA ALA A 64 7.75 9.07 -5.25
C ALA A 64 8.49 9.32 -6.57
N LEU A 65 8.45 10.57 -7.01
CA LEU A 65 9.06 11.18 -8.21
C LEU A 65 10.57 10.84 -8.31
N GLY A 66 11.26 10.75 -9.44
CA GLY A 66 11.05 11.22 -10.79
C GLY A 66 12.44 11.48 -11.38
N GLN A 67 12.85 10.71 -12.39
CA GLN A 67 13.97 11.07 -13.25
C GLN A 67 13.54 10.88 -14.71
N THR A 68 13.63 11.97 -15.48
CA THR A 68 13.47 11.97 -16.93
C THR A 68 14.61 11.20 -17.58
N PRO A 69 14.37 10.16 -18.39
CA PRO A 69 15.35 9.71 -19.35
C PRO A 69 15.40 10.73 -20.48
N GLN A 70 16.55 11.39 -20.60
CA GLN A 70 16.91 12.18 -21.75
C GLN A 70 16.91 11.26 -22.98
N ALA A 71 16.12 11.61 -23.99
CA ALA A 71 16.04 10.86 -25.23
C ALA A 71 17.41 10.79 -25.91
N LEU A 72 17.91 9.56 -26.13
CA LEU A 72 18.87 9.26 -27.19
C LEU A 72 18.28 8.13 -28.04
N ALA A 73 18.01 8.47 -29.29
CA ALA A 73 17.52 7.55 -30.29
C ALA A 73 18.61 6.56 -30.73
N GLU A 74 18.13 5.35 -31.01
CA GLU A 74 18.63 4.35 -31.96
C GLU A 74 19.97 3.65 -31.67
N GLY A 75 19.83 2.46 -31.08
CA GLY A 75 20.60 1.28 -31.42
C GLY A 75 19.76 0.05 -31.09
N ALA A 76 19.15 -0.57 -32.10
CA ALA A 76 18.47 -1.86 -31.95
C ALA A 76 19.51 -2.97 -31.68
N GLY A 77 20.04 -3.00 -30.46
CA GLY A 77 20.72 -4.15 -29.90
C GLY A 77 19.65 -5.07 -29.32
N ALA A 78 19.70 -6.35 -29.68
CA ALA A 78 18.91 -7.38 -29.00
C ALA A 78 19.09 -7.19 -27.49
N ALA A 79 17.99 -6.94 -26.78
CA ALA A 79 17.99 -6.88 -25.33
C ALA A 79 18.47 -8.25 -24.85
N VAL A 80 19.72 -8.33 -24.41
CA VAL A 80 20.19 -9.44 -23.60
C VAL A 80 19.37 -9.32 -22.32
N GLU A 81 18.39 -10.21 -22.15
CA GLU A 81 17.72 -10.42 -20.89
C GLU A 81 18.83 -10.71 -19.87
N GLN A 82 19.23 -9.69 -19.12
CA GLN A 82 20.29 -9.84 -18.13
C GLN A 82 19.75 -10.82 -17.09
N ALA A 83 20.35 -12.01 -17.06
CA ALA A 83 20.02 -13.00 -16.06
C ALA A 83 20.21 -12.36 -14.68
N VAL A 84 19.16 -12.40 -13.86
CA VAL A 84 19.21 -11.90 -12.48
C VAL A 84 20.37 -12.61 -11.75
N PRO A 85 21.24 -11.87 -11.02
CA PRO A 85 22.33 -12.49 -10.27
C PRO A 85 21.81 -13.57 -9.31
N ALA A 86 22.48 -14.73 -9.25
CA ALA A 86 22.03 -15.86 -8.43
C ALA A 86 21.91 -15.53 -6.93
N GLU A 87 22.72 -14.58 -6.45
CA GLU A 87 22.67 -14.03 -5.09
C GLU A 87 21.36 -13.31 -4.76
N ILE A 88 20.71 -12.67 -5.74
CA ILE A 88 19.39 -12.06 -5.55
C ILE A 88 18.33 -13.15 -5.37
N GLY A 89 18.39 -14.20 -6.18
CA GLY A 89 17.50 -15.36 -6.02
C GLY A 89 17.62 -16.01 -4.63
N ALA A 90 18.84 -16.16 -4.11
CA ALA A 90 19.08 -16.65 -2.75
C ALA A 90 18.56 -15.69 -1.67
N LEU A 91 18.69 -14.38 -1.88
CA LEU A 91 18.15 -13.35 -0.99
C LEU A 91 16.61 -13.39 -0.94
N LEU A 92 15.94 -13.51 -2.08
CA LEU A 92 14.48 -13.65 -2.16
C LEU A 92 13.97 -14.86 -1.36
N GLN A 93 14.68 -15.99 -1.46
CA GLN A 93 14.36 -17.18 -0.66
C GLN A 93 14.56 -16.92 0.83
N THR A 94 15.66 -16.28 1.21
CA THR A 94 15.98 -15.97 2.61
C THR A 94 14.95 -15.05 3.24
N LEU A 95 14.48 -14.05 2.49
CA LEU A 95 13.48 -13.06 2.90
C LEU A 95 12.02 -13.52 2.73
N HIS A 96 11.79 -14.79 2.38
CA HIS A 96 10.45 -15.36 2.19
C HIS A 96 9.55 -14.58 1.20
N ILE A 97 10.13 -14.01 0.15
CA ILE A 97 9.40 -13.13 -0.79
C ILE A 97 8.23 -13.84 -1.48
N ASP A 98 8.38 -15.12 -1.82
CA ASP A 98 7.29 -15.89 -2.44
C ASP A 98 6.08 -16.04 -1.48
N GLY A 99 6.34 -16.22 -0.18
CA GLY A 99 5.30 -16.29 0.84
C GLY A 99 4.59 -14.95 1.02
N LEU A 100 5.36 -13.85 1.09
CA LEU A 100 4.82 -12.50 1.18
C LEU A 100 3.96 -12.15 -0.05
N ILE A 101 4.42 -12.47 -1.27
CA ILE A 101 3.63 -12.28 -2.50
C ILE A 101 2.32 -13.08 -2.47
N GLY A 102 2.34 -14.28 -1.89
CA GLY A 102 1.13 -15.08 -1.70
C GLY A 102 0.09 -14.37 -0.82
N VAL A 103 0.52 -13.78 0.30
CA VAL A 103 -0.35 -12.96 1.16
C VAL A 103 -0.86 -11.73 0.42
N MET A 104 0.02 -11.02 -0.29
CA MET A 104 -0.34 -9.84 -1.10
C MET A 104 -1.36 -10.15 -2.21
N GLN A 105 -1.32 -11.35 -2.80
CA GLN A 105 -2.34 -11.77 -3.76
C GLN A 105 -3.70 -11.96 -3.07
N ALA A 106 -3.74 -12.64 -1.92
CA ALA A 106 -4.99 -12.84 -1.18
C ALA A 106 -5.63 -11.50 -0.79
N GLU A 107 -4.80 -10.61 -0.25
CA GLU A 107 -5.08 -9.20 0.01
C GLU A 107 -5.65 -8.48 -1.23
N GLY A 108 -4.96 -8.57 -2.37
CA GLY A 108 -5.39 -7.94 -3.61
C GLY A 108 -6.72 -8.44 -4.18
N LEU A 109 -7.00 -9.74 -4.00
CA LEU A 109 -8.27 -10.34 -4.43
C LEU A 109 -9.44 -9.88 -3.55
N ASP A 110 -9.23 -9.79 -2.23
CA ASP A 110 -10.24 -9.25 -1.32
C ASP A 110 -10.54 -7.78 -1.64
N TYR A 111 -9.49 -6.97 -1.85
CA TYR A 111 -9.68 -5.60 -2.33
C TYR A 111 -10.43 -5.52 -3.65
N GLY A 112 -10.07 -6.35 -4.62
CA GLY A 112 -10.77 -6.39 -5.90
C GLY A 112 -12.27 -6.59 -5.72
N MET A 113 -12.68 -7.43 -4.77
CA MET A 113 -14.10 -7.62 -4.45
C MET A 113 -14.72 -6.34 -3.88
N ALA A 114 -14.07 -5.70 -2.91
CA ALA A 114 -14.55 -4.46 -2.31
C ALA A 114 -14.66 -3.32 -3.35
N LEU A 115 -13.66 -3.19 -4.22
CA LEU A 115 -13.64 -2.20 -5.31
C LEU A 115 -14.81 -2.42 -6.28
N ARG A 116 -15.16 -3.67 -6.57
CA ARG A 116 -16.33 -3.99 -7.40
C ARG A 116 -17.62 -3.54 -6.72
N GLU A 117 -17.78 -3.82 -5.43
CA GLU A 117 -18.96 -3.44 -4.68
C GLU A 117 -19.16 -1.93 -4.65
N GLU A 118 -18.07 -1.17 -4.56
CA GLU A 118 -18.10 0.29 -4.54
C GLU A 118 -18.33 0.89 -5.93
N MET A 119 -17.55 0.46 -6.93
CA MET A 119 -17.49 1.16 -8.23
C MET A 119 -18.28 0.48 -9.34
N LEU A 120 -18.53 -0.83 -9.23
CA LEU A 120 -19.10 -1.67 -10.29
C LEU A 120 -20.27 -2.54 -9.79
N PRO A 121 -21.27 -1.97 -9.09
CA PRO A 121 -22.32 -2.74 -8.42
C PRO A 121 -23.13 -3.61 -9.39
N ASP A 122 -23.30 -3.16 -10.64
CA ASP A 122 -24.08 -3.84 -11.68
C ASP A 122 -23.29 -4.93 -12.43
N LYS A 123 -21.97 -5.08 -12.19
CA LYS A 123 -21.11 -6.02 -12.89
C LYS A 123 -21.00 -7.35 -12.14
N THR A 124 -20.99 -8.45 -12.91
CA THR A 124 -20.89 -9.80 -12.34
C THR A 124 -19.53 -10.01 -11.66
N PRO A 125 -19.47 -10.59 -10.45
CA PRO A 125 -18.21 -10.82 -9.75
C PRO A 125 -17.20 -11.66 -10.55
N ALA A 126 -17.65 -12.69 -11.28
CA ALA A 126 -16.75 -13.65 -11.93
C ALA A 126 -15.82 -13.01 -12.98
N ALA A 127 -16.36 -12.19 -13.90
CA ALA A 127 -15.57 -11.55 -14.95
C ALA A 127 -14.58 -10.52 -14.37
N TRP A 128 -15.01 -9.73 -13.39
CA TRP A 128 -14.14 -8.78 -12.70
C TRP A 128 -13.01 -9.48 -11.95
N MET A 129 -13.32 -10.53 -11.19
CA MET A 129 -12.31 -11.26 -10.41
C MET A 129 -11.30 -12.00 -11.29
N ALA A 130 -11.66 -12.41 -12.51
CA ALA A 130 -10.70 -12.94 -13.46
C ALA A 130 -9.64 -11.89 -13.87
N VAL A 131 -10.07 -10.63 -14.05
CA VAL A 131 -9.16 -9.51 -14.35
C VAL A 131 -8.29 -9.17 -13.14
N VAL A 132 -8.88 -9.09 -11.95
CA VAL A 132 -8.12 -8.86 -10.70
C VAL A 132 -7.07 -9.96 -10.51
N GLY A 133 -7.45 -11.24 -10.71
CA GLY A 133 -6.51 -12.37 -10.62
C GLY A 133 -5.35 -12.29 -11.61
N HIS A 134 -5.58 -11.75 -12.81
CA HIS A 134 -4.51 -11.53 -13.78
C HIS A 134 -3.57 -10.37 -13.38
N ILE A 135 -4.11 -9.30 -12.80
CA ILE A 135 -3.32 -8.15 -12.30
C ILE A 135 -2.42 -8.59 -11.13
N TYR A 136 -2.96 -9.42 -10.22
CA TYR A 136 -2.24 -10.01 -9.08
C TYR A 136 -1.62 -11.37 -9.42
N ASP A 137 -1.15 -11.58 -10.66
CA ASP A 137 -0.40 -12.79 -11.04
C ASP A 137 0.91 -12.86 -10.22
N THR A 138 1.01 -13.86 -9.34
CA THR A 138 2.15 -14.00 -8.41
C THR A 138 3.48 -14.21 -9.13
N GLY A 139 3.45 -14.88 -10.29
CA GLY A 139 4.64 -15.07 -11.11
C GLY A 139 5.17 -13.74 -11.67
N ARG A 140 4.28 -12.87 -12.14
CA ARG A 140 4.61 -11.53 -12.62
C ARG A 140 5.06 -10.63 -11.47
N MET A 141 4.34 -10.63 -10.35
CA MET A 141 4.72 -9.92 -9.13
C MET A 141 6.15 -10.28 -8.68
N ARG A 142 6.44 -11.58 -8.61
CA ARG A 142 7.77 -12.08 -8.23
C ARG A 142 8.88 -11.60 -9.16
N ARG A 143 8.68 -11.71 -10.48
CA ARG A 143 9.69 -11.28 -11.47
C ARG A 143 9.94 -9.78 -11.44
N GLU A 144 8.88 -8.97 -11.27
CA GLU A 144 8.99 -7.52 -11.17
C GLU A 144 9.75 -7.12 -9.90
N PHE A 145 9.40 -7.71 -8.77
CA PHE A 145 10.10 -7.50 -7.51
C PHE A 145 11.58 -7.90 -7.61
N GLU A 146 11.87 -9.09 -8.14
CA GLU A 146 13.23 -9.60 -8.32
C GLU A 146 14.08 -8.67 -9.20
N THR A 147 13.51 -8.22 -10.32
CA THR A 147 14.19 -7.30 -11.25
C THR A 147 14.48 -5.96 -10.60
N ALA A 148 13.51 -5.41 -9.85
CA ALA A 148 13.68 -4.14 -9.16
C ALA A 148 14.72 -4.26 -8.04
N LEU A 149 14.64 -5.28 -7.20
CA LEU A 149 15.59 -5.49 -6.11
C LEU A 149 17.03 -5.69 -6.63
N ALA A 150 17.20 -6.46 -7.71
CA ALA A 150 18.50 -6.63 -8.36
C ALA A 150 19.11 -5.29 -8.82
N ARG A 151 18.27 -4.38 -9.32
CA ARG A 151 18.69 -3.04 -9.71
C ARG A 151 19.06 -2.18 -8.50
N GLU A 152 18.23 -2.16 -7.47
CA GLU A 152 18.46 -1.32 -6.27
C GLU A 152 19.71 -1.76 -5.47
N LEU A 153 20.01 -3.06 -5.48
CA LEU A 153 21.19 -3.62 -4.82
C LEU A 153 22.41 -3.77 -5.74
N SER A 154 22.33 -3.28 -6.98
CA SER A 154 23.44 -3.32 -7.92
C SER A 154 24.67 -2.60 -7.34
N GLY A 155 25.81 -3.29 -7.31
CA GLY A 155 27.05 -2.77 -6.74
C GLY A 155 27.04 -2.65 -5.21
N ALA A 156 26.17 -3.41 -4.53
CA ALA A 156 26.03 -3.42 -3.07
C ALA A 156 26.16 -4.84 -2.45
N PRO A 157 27.19 -5.64 -2.81
CA PRO A 157 27.31 -7.01 -2.31
C PRO A 157 27.38 -7.10 -0.78
N GLU A 158 27.88 -6.05 -0.11
CA GLU A 158 27.90 -5.92 1.34
C GLU A 158 26.51 -5.92 1.98
N VAL A 159 25.51 -5.33 1.30
CA VAL A 159 24.12 -5.30 1.78
C VAL A 159 23.50 -6.68 1.69
N ILE A 160 23.72 -7.37 0.57
CA ILE A 160 23.23 -8.75 0.37
C ILE A 160 23.86 -9.67 1.42
N ALA A 161 25.18 -9.56 1.65
CA ALA A 161 25.88 -10.36 2.64
C ALA A 161 25.38 -10.09 4.07
N ALA A 162 25.15 -8.83 4.44
CA ALA A 162 24.61 -8.47 5.75
C ALA A 162 23.18 -8.99 5.95
N ALA A 163 22.33 -8.87 4.93
CA ALA A 163 20.97 -9.41 4.94
C ALA A 163 20.96 -10.93 5.11
N GLN A 164 21.80 -11.64 4.34
CA GLN A 164 21.98 -13.08 4.44
C GLN A 164 22.47 -13.50 5.83
N ALA A 165 23.44 -12.78 6.40
CA ALA A 165 23.97 -13.09 7.71
C ALA A 165 22.95 -12.88 8.84
N PHE A 166 22.10 -11.84 8.74
CA PHE A 166 21.09 -11.55 9.76
C PHE A 166 19.85 -12.42 9.62
N PHE A 167 19.28 -12.50 8.42
CA PHE A 167 18.01 -13.19 8.18
C PHE A 167 18.16 -14.69 7.94
N GLY A 168 19.36 -15.17 7.55
CA GLY A 168 19.60 -16.57 7.25
C GLY A 168 19.76 -17.49 8.48
N ASP A 169 19.86 -16.94 9.70
CA ASP A 169 19.91 -17.73 10.93
C ASP A 169 18.51 -18.05 11.49
N ALA A 170 18.44 -18.89 12.53
CA ALA A 170 17.16 -19.31 13.12
C ALA A 170 16.32 -18.15 13.68
N ARG A 171 16.95 -17.09 14.20
CA ARG A 171 16.23 -15.90 14.71
C ARG A 171 15.70 -15.08 13.55
N GLY A 172 16.51 -14.85 12.52
CA GLY A 172 16.12 -14.15 11.30
C GLY A 172 14.93 -14.81 10.62
N GLN A 173 15.00 -16.14 10.46
CA GLN A 173 13.90 -16.94 9.89
C GLN A 173 12.64 -16.91 10.76
N LYS A 174 12.78 -16.91 12.10
CA LYS A 174 11.65 -16.73 13.02
C LYS A 174 10.97 -15.38 12.81
N ILE A 175 11.75 -14.28 12.74
CA ILE A 175 11.22 -12.93 12.52
C ILE A 175 10.40 -12.85 11.23
N LEU A 176 10.98 -13.27 10.10
CA LEU A 176 10.31 -13.23 8.80
C LEU A 176 9.04 -14.09 8.75
N SER A 177 9.05 -15.24 9.42
CA SER A 177 7.86 -16.10 9.50
C SER A 177 6.74 -15.41 10.30
N LEU A 178 7.08 -14.81 11.45
CA LEU A 178 6.11 -14.09 12.28
C LEU A 178 5.49 -12.88 11.58
N GLU A 179 6.28 -12.14 10.80
CA GLU A 179 5.80 -11.00 10.00
C GLU A 179 4.76 -11.44 8.96
N ILE A 180 5.07 -12.49 8.19
CA ILE A 180 4.15 -13.02 7.17
C ILE A 180 2.90 -13.62 7.82
N GLU A 181 3.07 -14.38 8.91
CA GLU A 181 1.95 -14.97 9.66
C GLU A 181 1.04 -13.90 10.24
N ALA A 182 1.59 -12.84 10.84
CA ALA A 182 0.80 -11.73 11.39
C ALA A 182 0.03 -11.01 10.28
N ARG A 183 0.66 -10.76 9.13
CA ARG A 183 0.00 -10.12 7.98
C ARG A 183 -1.17 -10.97 7.47
N HIS A 184 -0.97 -12.27 7.31
CA HIS A 184 -2.05 -13.18 6.92
C HIS A 184 -3.15 -13.27 8.00
N ALA A 185 -2.79 -13.27 9.27
CA ALA A 185 -3.75 -13.37 10.37
C ALA A 185 -4.65 -12.13 10.48
N LEU A 186 -4.14 -10.94 10.14
CA LEU A 186 -4.92 -9.70 10.12
C LEU A 186 -5.98 -9.65 9.01
N LEU A 187 -6.04 -10.64 8.10
CA LEU A 187 -7.18 -10.80 7.19
C LEU A 187 -8.46 -11.27 7.91
N ASP A 188 -8.37 -11.72 9.15
CA ASP A 188 -9.54 -12.03 9.99
C ASP A 188 -9.86 -10.82 10.88
N ASP A 189 -11.04 -10.22 10.68
CA ASP A 189 -11.54 -9.07 11.43
C ASP A 189 -11.41 -9.24 12.97
N LYS A 190 -11.58 -10.46 13.50
CA LYS A 190 -11.48 -10.70 14.95
C LYS A 190 -10.04 -10.64 15.44
N VAL A 191 -9.09 -11.04 14.59
CA VAL A 191 -7.67 -10.92 14.90
C VAL A 191 -7.26 -9.46 14.86
N GLU A 192 -7.75 -8.69 13.88
CA GLU A 192 -7.54 -7.25 13.80
C GLU A 192 -8.06 -6.53 15.05
N GLU A 193 -9.33 -6.76 15.43
CA GLU A 193 -9.92 -6.19 16.65
C GLU A 193 -9.13 -6.56 17.91
N ALA A 194 -8.65 -7.81 18.01
CA ALA A 194 -7.85 -8.25 19.15
C ALA A 194 -6.46 -7.59 19.19
N ALA A 195 -5.82 -7.39 18.05
CA ALA A 195 -4.54 -6.72 17.93
C ALA A 195 -4.66 -5.21 18.27
N GLN A 196 -5.72 -4.54 17.81
CA GLN A 196 -6.05 -3.16 18.20
C GLN A 196 -6.26 -3.04 19.72
N ALA A 197 -7.01 -3.96 20.32
CA ALA A 197 -7.21 -3.99 21.77
C ALA A 197 -5.90 -4.24 22.54
N ALA A 198 -4.98 -5.01 21.99
CA ALA A 198 -3.66 -5.24 22.58
C ALA A 198 -2.82 -3.95 22.60
N VAL A 199 -2.83 -3.17 21.51
CA VAL A 199 -2.15 -1.87 21.43
C VAL A 199 -2.75 -0.89 22.45
N ALA A 200 -4.08 -0.74 22.48
CA ALA A 200 -4.74 0.15 23.43
C ALA A 200 -4.42 -0.20 24.90
N ARG A 201 -4.28 -1.50 25.21
CA ARG A 201 -3.83 -1.95 26.54
C ARG A 201 -2.37 -1.55 26.80
N MET A 202 -1.47 -1.77 25.85
CA MET A 202 -0.06 -1.38 25.98
C MET A 202 0.09 0.13 26.19
N GLU A 203 -0.71 0.96 25.53
CA GLU A 203 -0.76 2.41 25.74
C GLU A 203 -1.22 2.76 27.16
N ALA A 204 -2.33 2.19 27.61
CA ALA A 204 -2.89 2.45 28.94
C ALA A 204 -1.93 2.04 30.06
N GLU A 205 -1.14 0.99 29.85
CA GLU A 205 -0.16 0.48 30.81
C GLU A 205 1.22 1.16 30.70
N GLY A 206 1.45 1.97 29.65
CA GLY A 206 2.77 2.53 29.37
C GLY A 206 3.82 1.43 29.12
N ALA A 207 3.43 0.37 28.40
CA ALA A 207 4.25 -0.82 28.24
C ALA A 207 5.57 -0.50 27.49
N PRO A 208 6.75 -0.86 28.03
CA PRO A 208 8.04 -0.63 27.35
C PRO A 208 8.12 -1.24 25.95
N ARG A 209 7.34 -2.29 25.69
CA ARG A 209 7.26 -2.95 24.39
C ARG A 209 6.75 -2.02 23.30
N LEU A 210 5.70 -1.24 23.56
CA LEU A 210 5.14 -0.32 22.56
C LEU A 210 6.15 0.73 22.13
N GLU A 211 6.88 1.28 23.09
CA GLU A 211 7.95 2.24 22.84
C GLU A 211 9.13 1.61 22.06
N ALA A 212 9.39 0.30 22.23
CA ALA A 212 10.34 -0.41 21.38
C ALA A 212 9.84 -0.58 19.94
N LEU A 213 8.53 -0.81 19.74
CA LEU A 213 7.92 -0.88 18.41
C LEU A 213 7.94 0.49 17.70
N HIS A 214 7.73 1.59 18.44
CA HIS A 214 7.85 2.94 17.89
C HIS A 214 9.26 3.21 17.36
N ARG A 215 10.31 2.95 18.16
CA ARG A 215 11.69 3.10 17.70
C ARG A 215 12.02 2.20 16.51
N PHE A 216 11.40 1.03 16.43
CA PHE A 216 11.53 0.15 15.27
C PHE A 216 10.88 0.71 14.02
N ALA A 217 9.68 1.26 14.14
CA ALA A 217 9.02 1.93 13.02
C ALA A 217 9.81 3.17 12.56
N GLU A 218 10.33 3.96 13.50
CA GLU A 218 11.16 5.14 13.20
C GLU A 218 12.47 4.76 12.51
N ALA A 219 13.19 3.75 13.01
CA ALA A 219 14.44 3.32 12.40
C ALA A 219 14.22 2.82 10.97
N ASN A 220 13.13 2.14 10.68
CA ASN A 220 12.86 1.66 9.32
C ASN A 220 12.04 2.65 8.48
N ASP A 221 11.80 3.86 8.99
CA ASP A 221 10.94 4.89 8.39
C ASP A 221 9.61 4.33 7.86
N LEU A 222 9.04 3.35 8.57
CA LEU A 222 7.89 2.58 8.08
C LEU A 222 6.73 3.52 7.79
N ILE A 223 6.61 4.54 8.61
CA ILE A 223 5.66 5.63 8.49
C ILE A 223 5.85 6.29 7.13
N GLU A 224 6.86 7.14 6.98
CA GLU A 224 6.98 7.95 5.77
C GLU A 224 7.18 7.11 4.52
N MET A 225 7.84 5.95 4.58
CA MET A 225 7.98 5.07 3.42
C MET A 225 6.67 4.44 3.00
N ASN A 226 5.71 4.25 3.91
CA ASN A 226 4.36 3.87 3.54
C ASN A 226 3.45 5.08 3.31
N VAL A 227 3.73 6.31 3.83
CA VAL A 227 3.06 7.61 3.44
C VAL A 227 3.67 8.21 2.18
N MET A 228 4.73 7.57 1.71
CA MET A 228 5.24 7.57 0.35
C MET A 228 5.09 6.19 -0.31
N GLY A 229 4.40 5.22 0.36
CA GLY A 229 3.81 3.88 0.01
C GLY A 229 2.25 3.70 -0.22
N ALA A 230 1.27 4.59 0.14
CA ALA A 230 -0.18 4.87 -0.24
C ALA A 230 -0.87 6.01 -1.21
N MET A 231 -0.36 7.25 -1.41
CA MET A 231 -0.52 8.28 -2.45
C MET A 231 -0.13 7.98 -3.93
N ASN A 232 1.03 7.45 -4.30
CA ASN A 232 1.50 7.44 -5.70
C ASN A 232 0.88 6.35 -6.53
N ALA A 233 0.38 5.31 -5.90
CA ALA A 233 -0.42 4.34 -6.57
C ALA A 233 -1.91 4.68 -6.44
N SER A 234 -2.33 5.49 -5.45
CA SER A 234 -3.58 6.25 -5.59
C SER A 234 -3.51 7.12 -6.86
N LEU A 235 -2.40 7.84 -7.08
CA LEU A 235 -2.15 8.58 -8.31
C LEU A 235 -2.08 7.67 -9.54
N ALA A 236 -1.43 6.50 -9.46
CA ALA A 236 -1.40 5.54 -10.56
C ALA A 236 -2.81 5.01 -10.88
N PHE A 237 -3.64 4.77 -9.87
CA PHE A 237 -5.04 4.38 -10.02
C PHE A 237 -5.84 5.48 -10.71
N TYR A 238 -5.71 6.75 -10.28
CA TYR A 238 -6.31 7.90 -10.96
C TYR A 238 -5.86 8.03 -12.41
N ARG A 239 -4.56 7.85 -12.70
CA ARG A 239 -4.03 7.83 -14.07
C ARG A 239 -4.64 6.69 -14.88
N GLY A 240 -4.78 5.51 -14.28
CA GLY A 240 -5.46 4.36 -14.89
C GLY A 240 -6.92 4.66 -15.23
N LEU A 241 -7.67 5.22 -14.26
CA LEU A 241 -9.06 5.64 -14.46
C LEU A 241 -9.18 6.66 -15.60
N ASN A 242 -8.29 7.66 -15.61
CA ASN A 242 -8.28 8.72 -16.61
C ASN A 242 -7.94 8.18 -18.00
N ALA A 243 -6.91 7.34 -18.12
CA ALA A 243 -6.52 6.71 -19.38
C ALA A 243 -7.62 5.78 -19.92
N GLY A 244 -8.38 5.14 -19.03
CA GLY A 244 -9.56 4.35 -19.38
C GLY A 244 -10.84 5.18 -19.59
N GLY A 245 -10.78 6.50 -19.46
CA GLY A 245 -11.90 7.42 -19.75
C GLY A 245 -13.03 7.42 -18.72
N ALA A 246 -12.75 7.12 -17.44
CA ALA A 246 -13.76 7.10 -16.38
C ALA A 246 -14.43 8.47 -16.11
N PHE A 247 -13.72 9.57 -16.37
CA PHE A 247 -14.16 10.93 -15.99
C PHE A 247 -14.97 11.66 -17.08
N GLY A 248 -15.24 11.01 -18.23
CA GLY A 248 -15.90 11.61 -19.39
C GLY A 248 -14.99 12.61 -20.12
N ASP A 249 -14.66 13.72 -19.46
CA ASP A 249 -13.56 14.62 -19.85
C ASP A 249 -12.28 14.21 -19.11
N ALA A 250 -11.12 14.29 -19.77
CA ALA A 250 -9.86 13.91 -19.14
C ALA A 250 -9.54 14.82 -17.94
N MET A 251 -9.30 14.21 -16.78
CA MET A 251 -8.80 14.89 -15.59
C MET A 251 -7.35 15.31 -15.82
N SER A 252 -6.99 16.53 -15.44
CA SER A 252 -5.61 17.00 -15.58
C SER A 252 -4.70 16.36 -14.53
N GLU A 253 -3.40 16.24 -14.84
CA GLU A 253 -2.40 15.71 -13.89
C GLU A 253 -2.36 16.53 -12.59
N SER A 254 -2.49 17.86 -12.69
CA SER A 254 -2.53 18.74 -11.52
C SER A 254 -3.74 18.50 -10.63
N ASP A 255 -4.90 18.20 -11.22
CA ASP A 255 -6.10 17.91 -10.44
C ASP A 255 -5.96 16.54 -9.75
N MET A 256 -5.42 15.53 -10.43
CA MET A 256 -5.20 14.21 -9.83
C MET A 256 -4.22 14.30 -8.65
N LEU A 257 -3.14 15.07 -8.80
CA LEU A 257 -2.21 15.35 -7.71
C LEU A 257 -2.85 16.08 -6.54
N ALA A 258 -3.71 17.09 -6.82
CA ALA A 258 -4.40 17.83 -5.77
C ALA A 258 -5.37 16.94 -4.99
N GLU A 259 -6.10 16.05 -5.67
CA GLU A 259 -7.02 15.09 -5.05
C GLU A 259 -6.26 14.11 -4.16
N VAL A 260 -5.21 13.48 -4.70
CA VAL A 260 -4.35 12.55 -3.95
C VAL A 260 -3.75 13.25 -2.74
N TRP A 261 -3.13 14.42 -2.92
CA TRP A 261 -2.51 15.17 -1.82
C TRP A 261 -3.52 15.60 -0.74
N GLY A 262 -4.77 15.86 -1.13
CA GLY A 262 -5.86 16.14 -0.19
C GLY A 262 -6.16 15.00 0.79
N GLN A 263 -5.68 13.78 0.50
CA GLN A 263 -5.90 12.58 1.31
C GLN A 263 -4.70 12.21 2.19
N GLU A 264 -3.57 12.91 2.13
CA GLU A 264 -2.33 12.54 2.84
C GLU A 264 -2.54 12.30 4.33
N ALA A 265 -3.20 13.25 5.01
CA ALA A 265 -3.43 13.15 6.45
C ALA A 265 -4.33 11.97 6.83
N GLN A 266 -5.32 11.65 5.97
CA GLN A 266 -6.18 10.48 6.19
C GLN A 266 -5.36 9.21 6.01
N VAL A 267 -4.63 9.09 4.90
CA VAL A 267 -3.76 7.95 4.60
C VAL A 267 -2.74 7.70 5.71
N ARG A 268 -2.15 8.77 6.26
CA ARG A 268 -1.25 8.70 7.40
C ARG A 268 -1.93 8.09 8.63
N THR A 269 -3.05 8.66 9.08
CA THR A 269 -3.81 8.13 10.24
C THR A 269 -4.29 6.72 10.01
N GLU A 270 -4.79 6.44 8.82
CA GLU A 270 -5.20 5.11 8.44
C GLU A 270 -4.07 4.15 8.75
N THR A 271 -2.86 4.50 8.35
CA THR A 271 -1.78 3.53 8.45
C THR A 271 -1.07 3.51 9.79
N GLU A 272 -1.34 4.50 10.62
CA GLU A 272 -1.14 4.42 12.07
C GLU A 272 -1.93 3.27 12.64
N ASP A 273 -3.23 3.28 12.32
CA ASP A 273 -4.20 2.38 12.88
C ASP A 273 -3.95 0.92 12.47
N TRP A 274 -3.29 0.67 11.33
CA TRP A 274 -2.88 -0.70 10.92
C TRP A 274 -1.49 -1.10 11.42
N LEU A 275 -0.50 -0.20 11.38
CA LEU A 275 0.89 -0.55 11.69
C LEU A 275 1.04 -1.04 13.14
N TRP A 276 0.41 -0.36 14.09
CA TRP A 276 0.59 -0.71 15.50
C TRP A 276 0.01 -2.07 15.85
N PRO A 277 -1.22 -2.43 15.46
CA PRO A 277 -1.74 -3.79 15.61
C PRO A 277 -0.85 -4.84 14.93
N TYR A 278 -0.37 -4.56 13.71
CA TYR A 278 0.52 -5.46 12.98
C TYR A 278 1.84 -5.71 13.71
N LEU A 279 2.59 -4.66 14.06
CA LEU A 279 3.87 -4.80 14.76
C LEU A 279 3.70 -5.43 16.15
N SER A 280 2.61 -5.07 16.85
CA SER A 280 2.23 -5.71 18.10
C SER A 280 2.05 -7.21 17.91
N LEU A 281 1.26 -7.64 16.93
CA LEU A 281 0.97 -9.05 16.66
C LEU A 281 2.22 -9.82 16.21
N ALA A 282 2.94 -9.27 15.23
CA ALA A 282 4.13 -9.90 14.64
C ALA A 282 5.23 -10.11 15.68
N TYR A 283 5.49 -9.12 16.53
CA TYR A 283 6.63 -9.18 17.46
C TYR A 283 6.26 -9.55 18.89
N GLN A 284 4.99 -9.82 19.18
CA GLN A 284 4.57 -10.37 20.49
C GLN A 284 5.37 -11.62 20.88
N PRO A 285 5.66 -12.58 19.96
CA PRO A 285 6.39 -13.80 20.31
C PRO A 285 7.92 -13.62 20.41
N LEU A 286 8.45 -12.42 20.16
CA LEU A 286 9.88 -12.12 20.26
C LEU A 286 10.27 -11.70 21.68
N SER A 287 11.39 -12.24 22.17
CA SER A 287 12.02 -11.71 23.38
C SER A 287 12.46 -10.25 23.17
N ASP A 288 12.70 -9.51 24.25
CA ASP A 288 13.21 -8.14 24.16
C ASP A 288 14.58 -8.12 23.44
N GLU A 289 15.44 -9.11 23.68
CA GLU A 289 16.75 -9.23 23.05
C GLU A 289 16.66 -9.54 21.54
N GLU A 290 15.69 -10.36 21.14
CA GLU A 290 15.43 -10.65 19.72
C GLU A 290 14.97 -9.40 18.97
N LEU A 291 13.98 -8.67 19.50
CA LEU A 291 13.50 -7.42 18.91
C LEU A 291 14.59 -6.34 18.89
N GLN A 292 15.38 -6.21 19.95
CA GLN A 292 16.52 -5.29 19.97
C GLN A 292 17.62 -5.69 18.99
N ALA A 293 17.84 -6.99 18.73
CA ALA A 293 18.79 -7.41 17.72
C ALA A 293 18.33 -7.01 16.32
N TYR A 294 17.03 -7.10 16.05
CA TYR A 294 16.47 -6.64 14.79
C TYR A 294 16.55 -5.13 14.65
N GLN A 295 16.18 -4.38 15.70
CA GLN A 295 16.39 -2.93 15.76
C GLN A 295 17.81 -2.54 15.39
N ARG A 296 18.82 -3.16 16.02
CA ARG A 296 20.23 -2.86 15.75
C ARG A 296 20.63 -3.15 14.31
N PHE A 297 20.07 -4.19 13.69
CA PHE A 297 20.29 -4.47 12.27
C PHE A 297 19.65 -3.39 11.40
N SER A 298 18.39 -3.02 11.67
CA SER A 298 17.69 -1.93 10.98
C SER A 298 18.44 -0.60 11.04
N GLU A 299 19.14 -0.32 12.15
CA GLU A 299 19.93 0.90 12.33
C GLU A 299 21.29 0.89 11.60
N THR A 300 21.75 -0.24 11.04
CA THR A 300 23.01 -0.25 10.28
C THR A 300 22.84 0.36 8.89
N PRO A 301 23.92 0.87 8.26
CA PRO A 301 23.85 1.34 6.88
C PRO A 301 23.32 0.30 5.89
N GLU A 302 23.69 -0.98 6.10
CA GLU A 302 23.22 -2.10 5.27
C GLU A 302 21.75 -2.40 5.51
N GLY A 303 21.27 -2.38 6.76
CA GLY A 303 19.86 -2.55 7.09
C GLY A 303 18.98 -1.46 6.48
N GLN A 304 19.39 -0.20 6.59
CA GLN A 304 18.73 0.94 5.95
C GLN A 304 18.67 0.81 4.43
N ARG A 305 19.80 0.44 3.80
CA ARG A 305 19.88 0.27 2.35
C ARG A 305 19.05 -0.91 1.86
N LEU A 306 19.00 -2.01 2.61
CA LEU A 306 18.12 -3.14 2.32
C LEU A 306 16.65 -2.71 2.42
N ASN A 307 16.26 -2.04 3.50
CA ASN A 307 14.90 -1.56 3.69
C ASN A 307 14.45 -0.64 2.53
N ALA A 308 15.26 0.35 2.18
CA ALA A 308 14.97 1.24 1.05
C ALA A 308 14.85 0.48 -0.29
N ALA A 309 15.72 -0.50 -0.55
CA ALA A 309 15.68 -1.31 -1.77
C ALA A 309 14.43 -2.20 -1.84
N MET A 310 14.01 -2.78 -0.70
CA MET A 310 12.79 -3.56 -0.58
C MET A 310 11.55 -2.70 -0.87
N PHE A 311 11.46 -1.51 -0.25
CA PHE A 311 10.38 -0.57 -0.49
C PHE A 311 10.30 -0.15 -1.95
N ALA A 312 11.41 0.26 -2.56
CA ALA A 312 11.46 0.64 -3.98
C ALA A 312 11.07 -0.50 -4.94
N ALA A 313 11.38 -1.75 -4.58
CA ALA A 313 10.98 -2.91 -5.36
C ALA A 313 9.46 -3.18 -5.26
N PHE A 314 8.87 -3.07 -4.06
CA PHE A 314 7.43 -3.18 -3.88
C PHE A 314 6.66 -2.07 -4.59
N ASP A 315 7.09 -0.82 -4.39
CA ASP A 315 6.59 0.41 -5.02
C ASP A 315 6.28 0.26 -6.51
N GLY A 316 7.27 -0.19 -7.29
CA GLY A 316 7.15 -0.29 -8.75
C GLY A 316 6.09 -1.30 -9.17
N MET A 317 6.10 -2.49 -8.55
CA MET A 317 5.11 -3.54 -8.78
C MET A 317 3.70 -3.06 -8.44
N PHE A 318 3.59 -2.34 -7.33
CA PHE A 318 2.35 -1.86 -6.79
C PHE A 318 1.74 -0.72 -7.62
N ASN A 319 2.49 0.31 -7.98
CA ASN A 319 2.01 1.36 -8.88
C ASN A 319 1.41 0.81 -10.18
N ARG A 320 2.06 -0.23 -10.74
CA ARG A 320 1.54 -0.94 -11.91
C ARG A 320 0.20 -1.61 -11.58
N ILE A 321 0.09 -2.35 -10.48
CA ILE A 321 -1.16 -2.99 -10.04
C ILE A 321 -2.28 -1.94 -9.94
N SER A 322 -2.04 -0.83 -9.24
CA SER A 322 -3.04 0.24 -9.11
C SER A 322 -3.42 0.85 -10.45
N GLY A 323 -2.46 1.13 -11.33
CA GLY A 323 -2.74 1.66 -12.66
C GLY A 323 -3.58 0.70 -13.50
N GLU A 324 -3.26 -0.59 -13.46
CA GLU A 324 -4.01 -1.64 -14.15
C GLU A 324 -5.43 -1.80 -13.57
N LEU A 325 -5.59 -1.74 -12.25
CA LEU A 325 -6.90 -1.74 -11.58
C LEU A 325 -7.73 -0.53 -11.97
N GLY A 326 -7.15 0.68 -11.97
CA GLY A 326 -7.84 1.90 -12.38
C GLY A 326 -8.29 1.83 -13.84
N ALA A 327 -7.42 1.36 -14.73
CA ALA A 327 -7.77 1.18 -16.13
C ALA A 327 -8.85 0.10 -16.34
N ALA A 328 -8.80 -1.00 -15.57
CA ALA A 328 -9.81 -2.05 -15.63
C ALA A 328 -11.18 -1.58 -15.11
N ALA A 329 -11.19 -0.84 -14.00
CA ALA A 329 -12.41 -0.24 -13.45
C ALA A 329 -13.04 0.73 -14.46
N ALA A 330 -12.25 1.59 -15.08
CA ALA A 330 -12.74 2.54 -16.09
C ALA A 330 -13.40 1.86 -17.30
N ARG A 331 -12.79 0.80 -17.85
CA ARG A 331 -13.38 0.02 -18.95
C ARG A 331 -14.75 -0.56 -18.58
N GLN A 332 -14.85 -1.08 -17.36
CA GLN A 332 -16.11 -1.64 -16.86
C GLN A 332 -17.19 -0.56 -16.65
N MET A 333 -16.82 0.63 -16.19
CA MET A 333 -17.74 1.78 -16.05
C MET A 333 -18.30 2.23 -17.41
N GLN A 334 -17.56 2.05 -18.50
CA GLN A 334 -18.00 2.36 -19.86
C GLN A 334 -18.89 1.29 -20.50
N GLY A 335 -19.13 0.17 -19.80
CA GLY A 335 -19.99 -0.90 -20.30
C GLY A 335 -19.30 -1.86 -21.27
N GLU A 336 -17.97 -1.82 -21.40
CA GLU A 336 -17.24 -2.86 -22.12
C GLU A 336 -17.27 -4.17 -21.32
N ASP A 337 -17.67 -5.26 -21.97
CA ASP A 337 -17.46 -6.60 -21.43
C ASP A 337 -16.00 -7.02 -21.73
N ILE A 338 -15.34 -7.62 -20.73
CA ILE A 338 -13.94 -8.07 -20.80
C ILE A 338 -13.91 -9.59 -20.98
#